data_AF-A0A6P0RKQ5-F1
#
_entry.id   AF-A0A6P0RKQ5-F1
#
_cell.length_a   1.000
_cell.length_b   1.000
_cell.length_c   1.000
_cell.angle_alpha   90.00
_cell.angle_beta   90.00
_cell.angle_gamma   90.00
#
_symmetry.space_group_name_H-M   'P 1'
#
loop_
_entity.id
_entity.type
_entity.pdbx_description
1 polymer ?
#
loop_
_entity_poly.entity_id
_entity_poly.type
_entity_poly.pdbx_seq_one_letter_code
_entity_poly.pdbx_strand_id
1 'polypeptide(L)'
;MLEEDLIHNIVWNVSRKDFKFLVPSSKIKADINPFSVEERDRIIEAFPTNKFAQRYKNNSHSQYYPAIIFWFFTGCITGELLGLRWRDITEKYVIFNQNRIKTNQGEIVKKGLKRQESRSFPINVQLQKILNDLERSKDSDYIFRDRKGKPLILNSLIKAWTRVLGGLELSYRRPYQCRHTFISLCLNSRKLSPAEVAKLVGTSPAMIYKHYLGTSGNTEVPIL
;
A
#
# COMPACT_ATOMS: atom_id res chain seq x y z
N MET A 1 -17.22 12.53 -32.93
CA MET A 1 -16.14 11.65 -33.46
C MET A 1 -14.86 12.41 -33.85
N LEU A 2 -14.66 13.67 -33.38
CA LEU A 2 -13.40 14.43 -33.57
C LEU A 2 -12.80 14.94 -32.24
N GLU A 3 -13.52 14.83 -31.11
CA GLU A 3 -13.03 15.25 -29.79
C GLU A 3 -12.32 14.13 -29.01
N GLU A 4 -12.72 12.86 -29.20
CA GLU A 4 -12.10 11.72 -28.50
C GLU A 4 -10.67 11.45 -28.98
N ASP A 5 -10.38 11.65 -30.28
CA ASP A 5 -9.04 11.51 -30.85
C ASP A 5 -8.07 12.64 -30.45
N LEU A 6 -8.61 13.82 -30.11
CA LEU A 6 -7.81 14.96 -29.65
C LEU A 6 -7.35 14.73 -28.20
N ILE A 7 -8.23 14.19 -27.35
CA ILE A 7 -7.89 13.84 -25.95
C ILE A 7 -6.90 12.68 -25.92
N HIS A 8 -7.05 11.68 -26.79
CA HIS A 8 -6.13 10.55 -26.87
C HIS A 8 -4.70 10.99 -27.24
N ASN A 9 -4.54 11.94 -28.17
CA ASN A 9 -3.21 12.41 -28.59
C ASN A 9 -2.50 13.32 -27.58
N ILE A 10 -3.24 14.05 -26.74
CA ILE A 10 -2.66 14.93 -25.71
C ILE A 10 -2.09 14.13 -24.54
N VAL A 11 -2.73 13.00 -24.17
CA VAL A 11 -2.34 12.19 -22.99
C VAL A 11 -1.07 11.36 -23.24
N TRP A 12 -0.77 10.97 -24.49
CA TRP A 12 0.30 10.02 -24.79
C TRP A 12 1.62 10.63 -25.30
N ASN A 13 1.68 11.92 -25.62
CA ASN A 13 2.88 12.57 -26.17
C ASN A 13 3.76 13.31 -25.15
N VAL A 14 3.59 13.01 -23.86
CA VAL A 14 4.28 13.72 -22.77
C VAL A 14 5.72 13.22 -22.61
N SER A 15 6.69 14.04 -23.04
CA SER A 15 8.12 13.78 -22.91
C SER A 15 8.54 13.70 -21.43
N ARG A 16 9.66 13.02 -21.14
CA ARG A 16 10.24 12.90 -19.78
C ARG A 16 10.42 14.23 -19.03
N LYS A 17 10.48 15.36 -19.75
CA LYS A 17 10.58 16.71 -19.15
C LYS A 17 9.25 17.21 -18.58
N ASP A 18 8.11 16.81 -19.14
CA ASP A 18 6.79 17.32 -18.74
C ASP A 18 6.17 16.51 -17.58
N PHE A 19 6.72 15.32 -17.29
CA PHE A 19 6.40 14.54 -16.08
C PHE A 19 6.65 15.30 -14.77
N LYS A 20 7.48 16.34 -14.80
CA LYS A 20 7.78 17.19 -13.64
C LYS A 20 6.63 18.13 -13.28
N PHE A 21 5.73 18.42 -14.23
CA PHE A 21 4.59 19.33 -14.07
C PHE A 21 3.28 18.64 -13.67
N LEU A 22 3.19 17.31 -13.80
CA LEU A 22 2.08 16.50 -13.28
C LEU A 22 2.25 16.10 -11.80
N VAL A 23 3.34 16.51 -11.17
CA VAL A 23 3.53 16.38 -9.72
C VAL A 23 3.26 17.75 -9.11
N PRO A 24 2.10 17.98 -8.47
CA PRO A 24 1.82 19.26 -7.84
C PRO A 24 2.92 19.59 -6.82
N SER A 25 3.66 20.65 -7.13
CA SER A 25 4.63 21.29 -6.27
C SER A 25 3.90 22.31 -5.40
N SER A 26 3.37 21.89 -4.25
CA SER A 26 3.06 22.79 -3.13
C SER A 26 2.67 21.99 -1.87
N LYS A 27 2.81 22.62 -0.72
CA LYS A 27 2.47 22.12 0.62
C LYS A 27 1.02 21.60 0.68
N ILE A 28 0.81 20.28 0.58
CA ILE A 28 -0.49 19.64 0.81
C ILE A 28 -0.42 18.92 2.16
N LYS A 29 -1.21 19.36 3.14
CA LYS A 29 -1.54 18.53 4.32
C LYS A 29 -2.00 17.18 3.80
N ALA A 30 -1.29 16.12 4.15
CA ALA A 30 -1.48 14.77 3.62
C ALA A 30 -2.96 14.35 3.66
N ASP A 31 -3.64 14.42 2.51
CA ASP A 31 -5.06 14.11 2.43
C ASP A 31 -5.25 12.60 2.28
N ILE A 32 -6.04 12.06 3.19
CA ILE A 32 -6.34 10.63 3.26
C ILE A 32 -7.34 10.37 2.14
N ASN A 33 -6.93 9.57 1.15
CA ASN A 33 -7.73 9.31 -0.04
C ASN A 33 -7.73 7.80 -0.30
N PRO A 34 -8.53 7.04 0.48
CA PRO A 34 -8.61 5.59 0.35
C PRO A 34 -9.18 5.19 -1.01
N PHE A 35 -8.87 3.98 -1.45
CA PHE A 35 -9.52 3.38 -2.61
C PHE A 35 -10.88 2.79 -2.22
N SER A 36 -11.82 2.78 -3.16
CA SER A 36 -13.02 1.96 -3.03
C SER A 36 -12.65 0.47 -3.06
N VAL A 37 -13.60 -0.41 -2.74
CA VAL A 37 -13.41 -1.86 -2.82
C VAL A 37 -13.09 -2.26 -4.27
N GLU A 38 -13.82 -1.69 -5.23
CA GLU A 38 -13.70 -1.94 -6.66
C GLU A 38 -12.35 -1.44 -7.20
N GLU A 39 -11.94 -0.22 -6.81
CA GLU A 39 -10.62 0.32 -7.20
C GLU A 39 -9.49 -0.54 -6.63
N ARG A 40 -9.58 -0.94 -5.36
CA ARG A 40 -8.60 -1.84 -4.72
C ARG A 40 -8.48 -3.14 -5.50
N ASP A 41 -9.59 -3.78 -5.82
CA ASP A 41 -9.62 -5.09 -6.47
C ASP A 41 -9.06 -5.01 -7.89
N ARG A 42 -9.45 -3.99 -8.67
CA ARG A 42 -8.85 -3.70 -9.99
C ARG A 42 -7.34 -3.51 -9.92
N ILE A 43 -6.85 -2.82 -8.90
CA ILE A 43 -5.40 -2.63 -8.70
C ILE A 43 -4.74 -3.98 -8.42
N ILE A 44 -5.24 -4.74 -7.44
CA ILE A 44 -4.68 -6.05 -7.05
C ILE A 44 -4.62 -6.99 -8.25
N GLU A 45 -5.71 -7.08 -9.03
CA GLU A 45 -5.82 -7.94 -10.21
C GLU A 45 -4.88 -7.52 -11.35
N ALA A 46 -4.59 -6.22 -11.50
CA ALA A 46 -3.72 -5.72 -12.55
C ALA A 46 -2.23 -6.05 -12.32
N PHE A 47 -1.76 -6.06 -11.07
CA PHE A 47 -0.36 -6.29 -10.73
C PHE A 47 0.24 -7.60 -11.29
N PRO A 48 -0.38 -8.79 -11.16
CA PRO A 48 0.18 -10.04 -11.67
C PRO A 48 0.21 -10.13 -13.21
N THR A 49 -0.65 -9.39 -13.92
CA THR A 49 -0.82 -9.51 -15.37
C THR A 49 0.34 -8.94 -16.19
N ASN A 50 1.12 -8.03 -15.61
CA ASN A 50 2.13 -7.23 -16.33
C ASN A 50 1.58 -6.45 -17.55
N LYS A 51 0.25 -6.28 -17.68
CA LYS A 51 -0.40 -5.62 -18.84
C LYS A 51 0.20 -4.25 -19.13
N PHE A 52 0.48 -3.47 -18.08
CA PHE A 52 0.99 -2.10 -18.20
C PHE A 52 2.53 -2.01 -18.13
N ALA A 53 3.24 -3.15 -18.23
CA ALA A 53 4.70 -3.21 -18.18
C ALA A 53 5.34 -3.25 -19.58
N GLN A 54 4.57 -3.53 -20.63
CA GLN A 54 5.06 -3.88 -21.97
C GLN A 54 5.98 -2.80 -22.60
N ARG A 55 5.74 -1.51 -22.30
CA ARG A 55 6.58 -0.40 -22.81
C ARG A 55 7.93 -0.25 -22.07
N TYR A 56 8.20 -1.03 -21.03
CA TYR A 56 9.39 -0.89 -20.18
C TYR A 56 10.17 -2.20 -20.10
N LYS A 57 11.27 -2.30 -20.86
CA LYS A 57 12.22 -3.43 -20.79
C LYS A 57 12.63 -3.66 -19.31
N ASN A 58 12.52 -4.91 -18.85
CA ASN A 58 12.91 -5.39 -17.52
C ASN A 58 12.10 -4.87 -16.31
N ASN A 59 10.85 -4.44 -16.47
CA ASN A 59 10.09 -3.81 -15.38
C ASN A 59 8.67 -4.38 -15.20
N SER A 60 8.60 -5.63 -14.75
CA SER A 60 7.34 -6.32 -14.42
C SER A 60 6.71 -5.80 -13.14
N HIS A 61 5.39 -5.68 -13.17
CA HIS A 61 4.57 -5.36 -12.01
C HIS A 61 4.37 -6.58 -11.10
N SER A 62 4.31 -7.79 -11.68
CA SER A 62 3.98 -9.01 -10.94
C SER A 62 4.95 -9.32 -9.80
N GLN A 63 6.21 -8.90 -9.91
CA GLN A 63 7.17 -9.03 -8.79
C GLN A 63 6.73 -8.27 -7.52
N TYR A 64 5.96 -7.19 -7.68
CA TYR A 64 5.48 -6.35 -6.58
C TYR A 64 4.09 -6.77 -6.07
N TYR A 65 3.41 -7.68 -6.79
CA TYR A 65 2.07 -8.14 -6.44
C TYR A 65 1.95 -8.58 -4.98
N PRO A 66 2.84 -9.46 -4.46
CA PRO A 66 2.71 -9.92 -3.08
C PRO A 66 2.81 -8.79 -2.05
N ALA A 67 3.66 -7.79 -2.29
CA ALA A 67 3.79 -6.63 -1.41
C ALA A 67 2.53 -5.75 -1.44
N ILE A 68 1.91 -5.57 -2.60
CA ILE A 68 0.71 -4.75 -2.75
C ILE A 68 -0.50 -5.41 -2.10
N ILE A 69 -0.77 -6.68 -2.39
CA ILE A 69 -1.91 -7.38 -1.80
C ILE A 69 -1.77 -7.49 -0.28
N PHE A 70 -0.55 -7.80 0.22
CA PHE A 70 -0.26 -7.80 1.64
C PHE A 70 -0.52 -6.42 2.28
N TRP A 71 -0.12 -5.33 1.61
CA TRP A 71 -0.33 -3.99 2.14
C TRP A 71 -1.80 -3.62 2.24
N PHE A 72 -2.60 -3.95 1.23
CA PHE A 72 -4.05 -3.75 1.25
C PHE A 72 -4.75 -4.58 2.34
N PHE A 73 -4.23 -5.75 2.70
CA PHE A 73 -4.87 -6.65 3.68
C PHE A 73 -4.32 -6.53 5.11
N THR A 74 -3.25 -5.78 5.32
CA THR A 74 -2.68 -5.56 6.67
C THR A 74 -2.71 -4.10 7.10
N GLY A 75 -2.74 -3.17 6.15
CA GLY A 75 -2.62 -1.75 6.41
C GLY A 75 -1.34 -1.36 7.16
N CYS A 76 -0.29 -2.18 7.12
CA CYS A 76 0.98 -1.88 7.79
C CYS A 76 1.60 -0.56 7.30
N ILE A 77 2.47 0.07 8.08
CA ILE A 77 3.20 1.26 7.59
C ILE A 77 4.27 0.84 6.58
N THR A 78 4.69 1.76 5.71
CA THR A 78 5.63 1.47 4.62
C THR A 78 6.89 0.75 5.09
N GLY A 79 7.49 1.18 6.20
CA GLY A 79 8.73 0.55 6.64
C GLY A 79 8.55 -0.78 7.37
N GLU A 80 7.35 -1.09 7.88
CA GLU A 80 7.00 -2.44 8.34
C GLU A 80 6.93 -3.38 7.14
N LEU A 81 6.24 -2.97 6.06
CA LEU A 81 6.19 -3.73 4.80
C LEU A 81 7.59 -4.00 4.25
N LEU A 82 8.41 -2.96 4.08
CA LEU A 82 9.77 -3.07 3.53
C LEU A 82 10.76 -3.74 4.48
N GLY A 83 10.39 -3.85 5.76
CA GLY A 83 11.17 -4.47 6.80
C GLY A 83 10.87 -5.95 6.95
N LEU A 84 9.67 -6.42 6.63
CA LEU A 84 9.17 -7.73 7.04
C LEU A 84 10.07 -8.92 6.61
N ARG A 85 10.34 -9.83 7.55
CA ARG A 85 11.18 -11.02 7.36
C ARG A 85 10.44 -12.32 7.68
N TRP A 86 10.95 -13.45 7.18
CA TRP A 86 10.33 -14.76 7.42
C TRP A 86 10.30 -15.15 8.90
N ARG A 87 11.32 -14.76 9.67
CA ARG A 87 11.34 -14.94 11.14
C ARG A 87 10.23 -14.19 11.89
N ASP A 88 9.61 -13.20 11.24
CA ASP A 88 8.53 -12.40 11.82
C ASP A 88 7.15 -13.05 11.57
N ILE A 89 7.11 -14.19 10.87
CA ILE A 89 5.89 -14.94 10.57
C ILE A 89 5.81 -16.16 11.48
N THR A 90 4.74 -16.20 12.28
CA THR A 90 4.37 -17.36 13.10
C THR A 90 3.19 -18.09 12.45
N GLU A 91 2.74 -19.20 13.03
CA GLU A 91 1.53 -19.90 12.58
C GLU A 91 0.27 -19.01 12.62
N LYS A 92 0.16 -18.12 13.62
CA LYS A 92 -1.07 -17.37 13.89
C LYS A 92 -0.95 -15.87 13.66
N TYR A 93 0.27 -15.33 13.60
CA TYR A 93 0.52 -13.89 13.59
C TYR A 93 1.68 -13.50 12.68
N VAL A 94 1.53 -12.33 12.05
CA VAL A 94 2.63 -11.51 11.55
C VAL A 94 3.09 -10.58 12.67
N ILE A 95 4.38 -10.58 13.00
CA ILE A 95 4.97 -9.77 14.05
C ILE A 95 5.69 -8.56 13.44
N PHE A 96 5.08 -7.39 13.54
CA PHE A 96 5.73 -6.15 13.09
C PHE A 96 6.62 -5.59 14.20
N ASN A 97 7.93 -5.80 14.09
CA ASN A 97 8.94 -5.43 15.10
C ASN A 97 10.05 -4.49 14.55
N GLN A 98 10.05 -4.20 13.26
CA GLN A 98 11.09 -3.42 12.60
C GLN A 98 10.53 -2.51 11.51
N ASN A 99 11.24 -1.40 11.30
CA ASN A 99 10.86 -0.38 10.34
C ASN A 99 12.07 -0.01 9.48
N ARG A 100 12.03 -0.37 8.19
CA ARG A 100 13.07 -0.02 7.23
C ARG A 100 12.75 1.30 6.54
N ILE A 101 13.61 2.29 6.75
CA ILE A 101 13.44 3.67 6.29
C ILE A 101 14.65 4.03 5.42
N LYS A 102 14.40 4.64 4.27
CA LYS A 102 15.46 5.25 3.47
C LYS A 102 15.72 6.68 3.95
N THR A 103 16.96 7.01 4.25
CA THR A 103 17.42 8.36 4.61
C THR A 103 18.43 8.87 3.59
N ASN A 104 18.80 10.15 3.69
CA ASN A 104 19.83 10.75 2.85
C ASN A 104 21.23 10.15 3.08
N GLN A 105 21.43 9.42 4.19
CA GLN A 105 22.68 8.77 4.58
C GLN A 105 22.70 7.27 4.23
N GLY A 106 21.65 6.75 3.57
CA GLY A 106 21.51 5.34 3.24
C GLY A 106 20.22 4.73 3.76
N GLU A 107 20.13 3.41 3.82
CA GLU A 107 18.99 2.72 4.41
C GLU A 107 19.23 2.46 5.90
N ILE A 108 18.28 2.86 6.73
CA ILE A 108 18.30 2.62 8.17
C ILE A 108 17.21 1.60 8.49
N VAL A 109 17.60 0.51 9.15
CA VAL A 109 16.65 -0.41 9.79
C VAL A 109 16.55 0.00 11.26
N LYS A 110 15.39 0.49 11.67
CA LYS A 110 15.10 0.77 13.08
C LYS A 110 14.46 -0.48 13.70
N LYS A 111 15.04 -0.99 14.78
CA LYS A 111 14.38 -1.94 15.67
C LYS A 111 13.32 -1.19 16.47
N GLY A 112 12.11 -1.74 16.53
CA GLY A 112 10.97 -1.13 17.23
C GLY A 112 10.27 0.00 16.46
N LEU A 113 9.01 0.26 16.82
CA LEU A 113 8.25 1.44 16.42
C LEU A 113 8.56 2.59 17.39
N LYS A 114 8.44 3.85 16.95
CA LYS A 114 8.67 5.05 17.80
C LYS A 114 7.87 5.08 19.13
N ARG A 115 6.89 4.19 19.36
CA ARG A 115 6.02 4.14 20.56
C ARG A 115 5.63 2.72 21.05
N GLN A 116 6.05 1.64 20.39
CA GLN A 116 5.80 0.24 20.79
C GLN A 116 6.96 -0.64 20.29
N GLU A 117 7.43 -1.59 21.09
CA GLU A 117 8.56 -2.45 20.70
C GLU A 117 8.19 -3.40 19.54
N SER A 118 6.94 -3.85 19.48
CA SER A 118 6.39 -4.69 18.41
C SER A 118 4.87 -4.75 18.47
N ARG A 119 4.22 -5.22 17.41
CA ARG A 119 2.78 -5.53 17.39
C ARG A 119 2.50 -6.81 16.59
N SER A 120 1.47 -7.54 16.99
CA SER A 120 1.03 -8.76 16.30
C SER A 120 -0.20 -8.46 15.44
N PHE A 121 -0.21 -8.97 14.22
CA PHE A 121 -1.35 -8.94 13.30
C PHE A 121 -1.83 -10.37 13.04
N PRO A 122 -3.10 -10.71 13.30
CA PRO A 122 -3.60 -12.07 13.14
C PRO A 122 -3.60 -12.51 11.68
N ILE A 123 -3.14 -13.73 11.41
CA ILE A 123 -3.20 -14.34 10.09
C ILE A 123 -4.57 -14.98 9.91
N ASN A 124 -5.37 -14.40 9.02
CA ASN A 124 -6.63 -15.00 8.57
C ASN A 124 -6.40 -15.86 7.32
N VAL A 125 -7.45 -16.54 6.85
CA VAL A 125 -7.39 -17.43 5.67
C VAL A 125 -6.83 -16.72 4.43
N GLN A 126 -7.20 -15.46 4.23
CA GLN A 126 -6.79 -14.68 3.06
C GLN A 126 -5.29 -14.34 3.10
N LEU A 127 -4.79 -13.94 4.27
CA LEU A 127 -3.37 -13.66 4.48
C LEU A 127 -2.53 -14.94 4.46
N GLN A 128 -3.05 -16.04 5.01
CA GLN A 128 -2.40 -17.35 4.96
C GLN A 128 -2.15 -17.79 3.51
N LYS A 129 -3.15 -17.64 2.64
CA LYS A 129 -3.01 -17.97 1.21
C LYS A 129 -1.86 -17.20 0.56
N ILE A 130 -1.81 -15.89 0.78
CA ILE A 130 -0.73 -15.03 0.25
C ILE A 130 0.65 -15.47 0.77
N LEU A 131 0.74 -15.80 2.05
CA LEU A 131 2.00 -16.23 2.67
C LEU A 131 2.45 -17.61 2.16
N ASN A 132 1.52 -18.52 1.86
CA ASN A 132 1.82 -19.84 1.31
C ASN A 132 2.28 -19.78 -0.14
N ASP A 133 1.75 -18.85 -0.92
CA ASP A 133 2.13 -18.66 -2.34
C ASP A 133 3.51 -17.97 -2.50
N LEU A 134 4.12 -17.52 -1.41
CA LEU A 134 5.40 -16.82 -1.41
C LEU A 134 6.59 -17.76 -1.31
N GLU A 135 7.49 -17.67 -2.28
CA GLU A 135 8.75 -18.41 -2.26
C GLU A 135 9.75 -17.84 -1.25
N ARG A 136 10.45 -18.74 -0.54
CA ARG A 136 11.56 -18.39 0.34
C ARG A 136 12.86 -18.26 -0.45
N SER A 137 13.60 -17.17 -0.24
CA SER A 137 14.98 -17.03 -0.75
C SER A 137 15.92 -17.88 0.09
N LYS A 138 16.97 -18.42 -0.53
CA LYS A 138 18.15 -18.89 0.22
C LYS A 138 19.01 -17.72 0.71
N ASP A 139 19.11 -16.65 -0.09
CA ASP A 139 20.06 -15.56 0.13
C ASP A 139 19.50 -14.33 0.88
N SER A 140 18.23 -14.36 1.30
CA SER A 140 17.57 -13.20 1.91
C SER A 140 16.42 -13.60 2.82
N ASP A 141 16.44 -13.09 4.05
CA ASP A 141 15.39 -13.29 5.05
C ASP A 141 14.18 -12.35 4.83
N TYR A 142 14.28 -11.37 3.93
CA TYR A 142 13.16 -10.47 3.64
C TYR A 142 12.08 -11.16 2.82
N ILE A 143 10.82 -10.94 3.19
CA ILE A 143 9.66 -11.51 2.50
C ILE A 143 9.51 -10.87 1.11
N PHE A 144 9.49 -9.54 1.05
CA PHE A 144 9.32 -8.80 -0.20
C PHE A 144 10.67 -8.41 -0.79
N ARG A 145 10.93 -8.90 -2.01
CA ARG A 145 12.21 -8.79 -2.69
C ARG A 145 12.02 -8.27 -4.11
N ASP A 146 13.08 -7.75 -4.70
CA ASP A 146 13.15 -7.51 -6.14
C ASP A 146 13.57 -8.77 -6.90
N ARG A 147 13.53 -8.70 -8.24
CA ARG A 147 13.97 -9.78 -9.14
C ARG A 147 15.41 -10.26 -8.94
N LYS A 148 16.26 -9.47 -8.29
CA LYS A 148 17.65 -9.83 -7.98
C LYS A 148 17.78 -10.46 -6.58
N GLY A 149 16.66 -10.76 -5.92
CA GLY A 149 16.62 -11.27 -4.55
C GLY A 149 16.92 -10.23 -3.48
N LYS A 150 17.13 -8.95 -3.86
CA LYS A 150 17.45 -7.89 -2.91
C LYS A 150 16.19 -7.41 -2.20
N PRO A 151 16.30 -6.88 -0.98
CA PRO A 151 15.13 -6.35 -0.25
C PRO A 151 14.40 -5.30 -1.08
N LEU A 152 13.07 -5.38 -1.12
CA LEU A 152 12.22 -4.47 -1.89
C LEU A 152 12.54 -3.00 -1.56
N ILE A 153 12.61 -2.13 -2.57
CA ILE A 153 12.80 -0.69 -2.38
C ILE A 153 11.56 0.05 -2.86
N LEU A 154 11.06 0.98 -2.04
CA LEU A 154 9.82 1.72 -2.30
C LEU A 154 9.80 2.44 -3.66
N ASN A 155 10.91 3.07 -4.06
CA ASN A 155 10.98 3.83 -5.31
C ASN A 155 10.72 2.95 -6.54
N SER A 156 11.12 1.68 -6.50
CA SER A 156 10.87 0.75 -7.60
C SER A 156 9.40 0.34 -7.65
N LEU A 157 8.80 0.08 -6.48
CA LEU A 157 7.37 -0.18 -6.34
C LEU A 157 6.52 1.02 -6.80
N ILE A 158 6.88 2.24 -6.43
CA ILE A 158 6.17 3.47 -6.86
C ILE A 158 6.12 3.57 -8.38
N LYS A 159 7.20 3.22 -9.08
CA LYS A 159 7.22 3.26 -10.56
C LYS A 159 6.25 2.24 -11.17
N ALA A 160 6.17 1.03 -10.63
CA ALA A 160 5.19 0.04 -11.08
C ALA A 160 3.76 0.50 -10.74
N TRP A 161 3.55 0.98 -9.52
CA TRP A 161 2.28 1.52 -9.04
C TRP A 161 1.73 2.65 -9.91
N THR A 162 2.54 3.66 -10.25
CA THR A 162 2.11 4.77 -11.12
C THR A 162 1.64 4.27 -12.48
N ARG A 163 2.30 3.25 -13.05
CA ARG A 163 1.90 2.68 -14.35
C ARG A 163 0.60 1.88 -14.24
N VAL A 164 0.43 1.12 -13.15
CA VAL A 164 -0.81 0.36 -12.92
C VAL A 164 -1.98 1.33 -12.77
N LEU A 165 -1.85 2.37 -11.93
CA LEU A 165 -2.92 3.38 -11.80
C LEU A 165 -3.21 4.08 -13.13
N GLY A 166 -2.19 4.53 -13.86
CA GLY A 166 -2.37 5.17 -15.16
C GLY A 166 -3.03 4.26 -16.19
N GLY A 167 -2.65 2.98 -16.23
CA GLY A 167 -3.24 1.99 -17.14
C GLY A 167 -4.66 1.56 -16.78
N LEU A 168 -5.06 1.73 -15.51
CA LEU A 168 -6.44 1.53 -15.05
C LEU A 168 -7.27 2.83 -15.11
N GLU A 169 -6.68 3.93 -15.57
CA GLU A 169 -7.31 5.25 -15.63
C GLU A 169 -7.77 5.76 -14.25
N LEU A 170 -7.04 5.36 -13.20
CA LEU A 170 -7.28 5.83 -11.84
C LEU A 170 -6.42 7.06 -11.55
N SER A 171 -6.99 8.06 -10.87
CA SER A 171 -6.23 9.22 -10.40
C SER A 171 -5.05 8.76 -9.55
N TYR A 172 -3.89 9.37 -9.76
CA TYR A 172 -2.70 8.99 -9.02
C TYR A 172 -2.89 9.22 -7.51
N ARG A 173 -2.69 8.15 -6.75
CA ARG A 173 -2.64 8.15 -5.29
C ARG A 173 -1.35 7.46 -4.86
N ARG A 174 -0.71 7.90 -3.78
CA ARG A 174 0.54 7.27 -3.31
C ARG A 174 0.26 5.83 -2.81
N PRO A 175 1.21 4.89 -2.91
CA PRO A 175 1.02 3.52 -2.38
C PRO A 175 0.61 3.45 -0.91
N TYR A 176 0.99 4.44 -0.10
CA TYR A 176 0.58 4.53 1.30
C TYR A 176 -0.94 4.60 1.49
N GLN A 177 -1.72 4.93 0.45
CA GLN A 177 -3.18 4.83 0.48
C GLN A 177 -3.68 3.38 0.62
N CYS A 178 -2.86 2.35 0.42
CA CYS A 178 -3.22 0.97 0.77
C CYS A 178 -3.57 0.85 2.27
N ARG A 179 -2.81 1.52 3.14
CA ARG A 179 -3.09 1.59 4.58
C ARG A 179 -4.39 2.32 4.88
N HIS A 180 -4.58 3.48 4.26
CA HIS A 180 -5.80 4.27 4.44
C HIS A 180 -7.05 3.48 3.99
N THR A 181 -6.94 2.78 2.86
CA THR A 181 -7.96 1.87 2.33
C THR A 181 -8.30 0.78 3.33
N PHE A 182 -7.30 0.07 3.87
CA PHE A 182 -7.52 -0.96 4.89
C PHE A 182 -8.28 -0.42 6.11
N ILE A 183 -7.84 0.74 6.64
CA ILE A 183 -8.45 1.36 7.82
C ILE A 183 -9.90 1.74 7.53
N SER A 184 -10.16 2.46 6.44
CA SER A 184 -11.50 2.90 6.05
C SER A 184 -12.44 1.71 5.84
N LEU A 185 -12.00 0.65 5.18
CA LEU A 185 -12.83 -0.54 4.95
C LEU A 185 -13.14 -1.29 6.25
N CYS A 186 -12.17 -1.41 7.17
CA CYS A 186 -12.41 -2.03 8.48
C CYS A 186 -13.44 -1.25 9.28
N LEU A 187 -13.33 0.08 9.33
CA LEU A 187 -14.28 0.94 10.06
C LEU A 187 -15.68 0.88 9.44
N ASN A 188 -15.78 0.95 8.11
CA ASN A 188 -17.05 0.88 7.40
C ASN A 188 -17.75 -0.47 7.57
N SER A 189 -16.99 -1.56 7.77
CA SER A 189 -17.57 -2.89 8.02
C SER A 189 -18.33 -2.99 9.35
N ARG A 190 -18.07 -2.08 10.30
CA ARG A 190 -18.59 -2.07 11.68
C ARG A 190 -18.34 -3.36 12.48
N LYS A 191 -17.48 -4.27 11.99
CA LYS A 191 -17.10 -5.51 12.70
C LYS A 191 -15.99 -5.33 13.73
N LEU A 192 -15.25 -4.23 13.63
CA LEU A 192 -14.15 -3.88 14.53
C LEU A 192 -14.37 -2.46 15.06
N SER A 193 -14.14 -2.29 16.36
CA SER A 193 -14.11 -0.97 16.97
C SER A 193 -12.92 -0.15 16.46
N PRO A 194 -12.97 1.19 16.55
CA PRO A 194 -11.83 2.06 16.21
C PRO A 194 -10.55 1.71 16.98
N ALA A 195 -10.69 1.20 18.21
CA ALA A 195 -9.57 0.79 19.04
C ALA A 195 -8.91 -0.51 18.55
N GLU A 196 -9.71 -1.48 18.11
CA GLU A 196 -9.20 -2.72 17.50
C GLU A 196 -8.50 -2.45 16.18
N VAL A 197 -9.08 -1.60 15.32
CA VAL A 197 -8.43 -1.16 14.07
C VAL A 197 -7.11 -0.46 14.39
N ALA A 198 -7.08 0.43 15.38
CA ALA A 198 -5.86 1.12 15.81
C ALA A 198 -4.76 0.14 16.23
N LYS A 199 -5.11 -0.89 17.01
CA LYS A 199 -4.20 -1.97 17.42
C LYS A 199 -3.68 -2.76 16.21
N LEU A 200 -4.55 -3.12 15.28
CA LEU A 200 -4.18 -3.86 14.06
C LEU A 200 -3.22 -3.09 13.16
N VAL A 201 -3.30 -1.76 13.08
CA VAL A 201 -2.43 -0.99 12.19
C VAL A 201 -1.29 -0.28 12.93
N GLY A 202 -1.18 -0.42 14.25
CA GLY A 202 -0.13 0.22 15.04
C GLY A 202 -0.26 1.75 15.10
N THR A 203 -1.47 2.26 15.37
CA THR A 203 -1.71 3.69 15.63
C THR A 203 -2.54 3.87 16.90
N SER A 204 -2.82 5.11 17.30
CA SER A 204 -3.69 5.38 18.45
C SER A 204 -5.16 5.49 18.03
N PRO A 205 -6.12 5.10 18.88
CA PRO A 205 -7.54 5.35 18.62
C PRO A 205 -7.83 6.82 18.34
N ALA A 206 -7.15 7.75 19.04
CA ALA A 206 -7.26 9.18 18.79
C ALA A 206 -6.89 9.56 17.34
N MET A 207 -5.86 8.94 16.75
CA MET A 207 -5.53 9.13 15.34
C MET A 207 -6.61 8.55 14.42
N ILE A 208 -7.22 7.42 14.78
CA ILE A 208 -8.34 6.86 14.02
C ILE A 208 -9.53 7.84 14.01
N TYR A 209 -9.96 8.30 15.19
CA TYR A 209 -11.07 9.25 15.31
C TYR A 209 -10.82 10.54 14.52
N LYS A 210 -9.64 11.15 14.72
CA LYS A 210 -9.26 12.40 14.07
C LYS A 210 -9.29 12.35 12.54
N HIS A 211 -8.91 11.21 11.97
CA HIS A 211 -8.60 11.12 10.54
C HIS A 211 -9.58 10.30 9.71
N TYR A 212 -10.38 9.43 10.33
CA TYR A 212 -11.25 8.51 9.61
C TYR A 212 -12.72 8.55 10.05
N LEU A 213 -13.02 9.10 11.23
CA LEU A 213 -14.39 9.16 11.76
C LEU A 213 -14.92 10.58 11.94
N GLY A 214 -14.08 11.60 11.73
CA GLY A 214 -14.40 13.01 11.96
C GLY A 214 -15.44 13.63 11.03
N THR A 215 -16.07 12.86 10.13
CA THR A 215 -16.98 13.42 9.11
C THR A 215 -18.11 12.49 8.68
N SER A 216 -18.43 11.44 9.43
CA SER A 216 -19.57 10.57 9.10
C SER A 216 -20.89 11.23 9.51
N GLY A 217 -21.43 12.06 8.60
CA GLY A 217 -22.78 12.57 8.65
C GLY A 217 -23.81 11.45 8.45
N ASN A 218 -24.55 11.14 9.50
CA ASN A 218 -25.99 11.39 9.65
C ASN A 218 -26.28 10.93 11.10
N THR A 219 -26.29 11.87 12.03
CA THR A 219 -26.57 11.56 13.44
C THR A 219 -28.06 11.35 13.59
N GLU A 220 -28.52 10.11 13.48
CA GLU A 220 -29.84 9.73 13.96
C GLU A 220 -29.74 9.45 15.45
N VAL A 221 -30.49 10.22 16.24
CA VAL A 221 -30.64 9.97 17.68
C VAL A 221 -31.61 8.80 17.83
N PRO A 222 -31.21 7.65 18.41
CA PRO A 222 -32.15 6.57 18.66
C PRO A 222 -33.20 7.00 19.68
N ILE A 223 -34.43 6.52 19.53
CA ILE A 223 -35.43 6.61 20.59
C ILE A 223 -34.99 5.65 21.71
N LEU A 224 -34.92 6.17 22.94
CA LEU A 224 -34.54 5.42 24.15
C LEU A 224 -35.72 4.67 24.75
#